data_AF-A0A7S6S1Y2-F1
#
_entry.id   AF-A0A7S6S1Y2-F1
#
_cell.length_a   1.000
_cell.length_b   1.000
_cell.length_c   1.000
_cell.angle_alpha   90.00
_cell.angle_beta   90.00
_cell.angle_gamma   90.00
#
_symmetry.space_group_name_H-M   'P 1'
#
loop_
_entity.id
_entity.type
_entity.pdbx_description
1 polymer ?
#
loop_
_entity_poly.entity_id
_entity_poly.type
_entity_poly.pdbx_seq_one_letter_code
_entity_poly.pdbx_strand_id
1 'polypeptide(L)'
;MESLSTTEHVEHLTAEYRLLTAELGEAGDDAQLRALLVRGADWTEEGAAAVVHLAKQYGSFVLANALALAEALEIEDGEAGI
;
A
#
# COMPACT_ATOMS: atom_id res chain seq x y z
N MET A 1 -9.53 -12.20 -19.76
CA MET A 1 -9.57 -11.59 -18.41
C MET A 1 -9.36 -10.13 -18.65
N GLU A 2 -10.39 -9.29 -18.46
CA GLU A 2 -10.24 -7.85 -18.66
C GLU A 2 -9.35 -7.30 -17.53
N SER A 3 -8.34 -6.49 -17.89
CA SER A 3 -7.54 -5.77 -16.91
C SER A 3 -8.41 -4.68 -16.30
N LEU A 4 -8.39 -4.56 -14.97
CA LEU A 4 -8.98 -3.41 -14.28
C LEU A 4 -8.30 -2.13 -14.77
N SER A 5 -9.06 -1.04 -14.85
CA SER A 5 -8.48 0.29 -14.97
C SER A 5 -7.73 0.66 -13.68
N THR A 6 -6.75 1.58 -13.76
CA THR A 6 -6.01 2.06 -12.57
C THR A 6 -6.96 2.53 -11.45
N THR A 7 -8.06 3.21 -11.81
CA THR A 7 -9.05 3.68 -10.83
C THR A 7 -9.73 2.52 -10.11
N GLU A 8 -10.18 1.50 -10.85
CA GLU A 8 -10.81 0.32 -10.26
C GLU A 8 -9.82 -0.47 -9.40
N HIS A 9 -8.54 -0.52 -9.79
CA HIS A 9 -7.48 -1.15 -9.01
C HIS A 9 -7.25 -0.44 -7.66
N VAL A 10 -7.18 0.90 -7.67
CA VAL A 10 -7.03 1.71 -6.46
C VAL A 10 -8.24 1.58 -5.54
N GLU A 11 -9.45 1.54 -6.09
CA GLU A 11 -10.68 1.33 -5.31
C GLU A 11 -10.69 -0.05 -4.63
N HIS A 12 -10.29 -1.09 -5.36
CA HIS A 12 -10.18 -2.45 -4.83
C HIS A 12 -9.16 -2.53 -3.69
N LEU A 13 -7.93 -2.05 -3.92
CA LEU A 13 -6.88 -1.98 -2.90
C LEU A 13 -7.33 -1.19 -1.67
N THR A 14 -8.00 -0.04 -1.88
CA THR A 14 -8.51 0.76 -0.76
C THR A 14 -9.52 -0.03 0.09
N ALA A 15 -10.38 -0.83 -0.54
CA ALA A 15 -11.33 -1.67 0.18
C ALA A 15 -10.62 -2.79 0.97
N GLU A 16 -9.63 -3.46 0.37
CA GLU A 16 -8.81 -4.48 1.04
C GLU A 16 -8.08 -3.92 2.26
N TYR A 17 -7.40 -2.77 2.12
CA TYR A 17 -6.66 -2.16 3.22
C TYR A 17 -7.57 -1.67 4.33
N ARG A 18 -8.79 -1.23 4.02
CA ARG A 18 -9.81 -0.91 5.05
C ARG A 18 -10.20 -2.15 5.85
N LEU A 19 -10.37 -3.30 5.19
CA LEU A 19 -10.68 -4.55 5.88
C LEU A 19 -9.50 -5.03 6.72
N LEU A 20 -8.30 -5.03 6.14
CA LEU A 20 -7.06 -5.39 6.83
C LEU A 20 -6.86 -4.51 8.08
N THR A 21 -7.00 -3.20 7.95
CA THR A 21 -6.77 -2.27 9.07
C THR A 21 -7.91 -2.18 10.07
N ALA A 22 -9.11 -2.67 9.75
CA ALA A 22 -10.22 -2.73 10.71
C ALA A 22 -9.89 -3.60 11.94
N GLU A 23 -9.00 -4.59 11.79
CA GLU A 23 -8.54 -5.46 12.88
C GLU A 23 -7.58 -4.77 13.86
N LEU A 24 -6.92 -3.69 13.46
CA LEU A 24 -5.94 -2.98 14.29
C LEU A 24 -6.57 -2.06 15.35
N GLY A 25 -7.83 -1.65 15.16
CA GLY A 25 -8.49 -0.66 16.01
C GLY A 25 -7.81 0.72 16.02
N GLU A 26 -8.28 1.63 16.87
CA GLU A 26 -7.76 3.02 16.94
C GLU A 26 -6.34 3.14 17.54
N ALA A 27 -5.82 2.08 18.17
CA ALA A 27 -4.57 2.09 18.94
C ALA A 27 -3.44 1.22 18.36
N GLY A 28 -3.59 0.73 17.12
CA GLY A 28 -2.58 -0.11 16.48
C GLY A 28 -1.23 0.61 16.33
N ASP A 29 -0.16 -0.02 16.80
CA ASP A 29 1.20 0.50 16.65
C ASP A 29 1.80 0.17 15.26
N ASP A 30 2.90 0.86 14.89
CA ASP A 30 3.57 0.69 13.59
C ASP A 30 4.08 -0.73 13.36
N ALA A 31 4.43 -1.46 14.43
CA ALA A 31 4.89 -2.85 14.31
C ALA A 31 3.72 -3.77 13.94
N GLN A 32 2.56 -3.58 14.56
CA GLN A 32 1.34 -4.31 14.22
C GLN A 32 0.88 -4.01 12.80
N LEU A 33 0.94 -2.75 12.36
CA LEU A 33 0.58 -2.36 11.00
C LEU A 33 1.51 -3.00 9.96
N ARG A 34 2.82 -2.98 10.18
CA ARG A 34 3.78 -3.63 9.27
C ARG A 34 3.58 -5.15 9.21
N ALA A 35 3.45 -5.80 10.36
CA ALA A 35 3.20 -7.24 10.43
C ALA A 35 1.90 -7.64 9.70
N LEU A 36 0.88 -6.77 9.75
CA LEU A 36 -0.37 -6.95 9.02
C LEU A 36 -0.18 -6.84 7.50
N LEU A 37 0.63 -5.89 7.02
CA LEU A 37 0.95 -5.76 5.60
C LEU A 37 1.76 -6.94 5.06
N VAL A 38 2.74 -7.41 5.83
CA VAL A 38 3.56 -8.56 5.45
C VAL A 38 2.71 -9.85 5.38
N ARG A 39 1.83 -10.08 6.36
CA ARG A 39 1.02 -11.31 6.43
C ARG A 39 -0.21 -11.30 5.54
N GLY A 40 -0.75 -10.12 5.25
CA GLY A 40 -2.10 -9.95 4.68
C GLY A 40 -2.15 -9.22 3.34
N ALA A 41 -1.02 -8.68 2.89
CA ALA A 41 -0.89 -7.98 1.60
C ALA A 41 0.47 -8.24 0.94
N ASP A 42 1.13 -9.35 1.28
CA ASP A 42 2.35 -9.89 0.66
C ASP A 42 3.54 -8.92 0.53
N TRP A 43 3.61 -7.93 1.43
CA TRP A 43 4.77 -7.03 1.47
C TRP A 43 6.01 -7.71 2.04
N THR A 44 7.18 -7.27 1.58
CA THR A 44 8.42 -7.42 2.36
C THR A 44 8.36 -6.60 3.65
N GLU A 45 9.16 -6.97 4.65
CA GLU A 45 9.32 -6.16 5.86
C GLU A 45 9.81 -4.74 5.53
N GLU A 46 10.76 -4.63 4.60
CA GLU A 46 11.30 -3.35 4.12
C GLU A 46 10.23 -2.50 3.43
N GLY A 47 9.45 -3.11 2.52
CA GLY A 47 8.38 -2.43 1.79
C GLY A 47 7.24 -1.99 2.70
N ALA A 48 6.81 -2.85 3.64
CA ALA A 48 5.84 -2.51 4.66
C ALA A 48 6.31 -1.33 5.52
N ALA A 49 7.59 -1.32 5.93
CA ALA A 49 8.15 -0.21 6.68
C ALA A 49 8.17 1.11 5.87
N ALA A 50 8.57 1.03 4.60
CA ALA A 50 8.63 2.19 3.72
C ALA A 50 7.26 2.80 3.47
N VAL A 51 6.24 1.99 3.12
CA VAL A 51 4.89 2.50 2.82
C VAL A 51 4.22 3.09 4.05
N VAL A 52 4.39 2.48 5.22
CA VAL A 52 3.87 3.02 6.49
C VAL A 52 4.54 4.37 6.81
N HIS A 53 5.85 4.46 6.66
CA HIS A 53 6.58 5.72 6.88
C HIS A 53 6.09 6.82 5.94
N LEU A 54 5.98 6.54 4.64
CA LEU A 54 5.51 7.49 3.64
C LEU A 54 4.09 7.99 3.95
N ALA A 55 3.17 7.07 4.24
CA ALA A 55 1.78 7.38 4.56
C ALA A 55 1.66 8.25 5.82
N LYS A 56 2.43 7.95 6.88
CA LYS A 56 2.41 8.71 8.13
C LYS A 56 3.08 10.07 8.02
N GLN A 57 4.20 10.15 7.30
CA GLN A 57 5.00 11.38 7.25
C GLN A 57 4.50 12.38 6.22
N TYR A 58 4.00 11.91 5.07
CA TYR A 58 3.63 12.77 3.94
C TYR A 58 2.15 12.66 3.56
N GLY A 59 1.40 11.73 4.16
CA GLY A 59 -0.01 11.53 3.86
C GLY A 59 -0.26 10.92 2.48
N SER A 60 -1.51 10.94 2.03
CA SER A 60 -1.93 10.31 0.76
C SER A 60 -1.35 10.99 -0.49
N PHE A 61 -0.92 12.25 -0.40
CA PHE A 61 -0.36 12.97 -1.54
C PHE A 61 0.92 12.31 -2.08
N VAL A 62 1.83 11.84 -1.22
CA VAL A 62 3.07 11.21 -1.69
C VAL A 62 2.80 9.93 -2.48
N LEU A 63 1.80 9.14 -2.04
CA LEU A 63 1.42 7.89 -2.68
C LEU A 63 0.77 8.14 -4.04
N ALA A 64 -0.06 9.18 -4.16
CA ALA A 64 -0.64 9.58 -5.44
C ALA A 64 0.42 10.02 -6.46
N ASN A 65 1.46 10.75 -6.01
CA ASN A 65 2.58 11.11 -6.89
C ASN A 65 3.43 9.90 -7.27
N ALA A 66 3.67 8.97 -6.33
CA ALA A 66 4.41 7.74 -6.60
C ALA A 66 3.71 6.87 -7.66
N LEU A 67 2.38 6.70 -7.56
CA LEU A 67 1.59 5.99 -8.56
C LEU A 67 1.69 6.66 -9.93
N ALA A 68 1.44 7.97 -10.01
CA ALA A 68 1.54 8.72 -11.27
C ALA A 68 2.94 8.62 -11.90
N LEU A 69 4.00 8.59 -11.09
CA LEU A 69 5.36 8.42 -11.57
C LEU A 69 5.61 7.00 -12.09
N ALA A 70 5.15 5.96 -11.38
CA ALA A 70 5.27 4.58 -11.82
C ALA A 70 4.55 4.36 -13.16
N GLU A 71 3.34 4.90 -13.32
CA GLU A 71 2.60 4.87 -14.59
C GLU A 71 3.37 5.58 -15.71
N ALA A 72 3.89 6.78 -15.45
CA ALA A 72 4.63 7.56 -16.45
C ALA A 72 5.96 6.90 -16.86
N LEU A 73 6.53 6.06 -16.01
CA LEU A 73 7.79 5.35 -16.24
C LEU A 73 7.62 3.88 -16.62
N GLU A 74 6.38 3.41 -16.76
CA GLU A 74 6.04 1.99 -17.05
C GLU A 74 6.69 1.01 -16.05
N ILE A 75 6.69 1.38 -14.77
CA ILE A 75 7.18 0.52 -13.68
C ILE A 75 6.00 -0.30 -13.15
N GLU A 76 5.98 -1.61 -13.46
CA GLU A 76 4.96 -2.54 -12.97
C GLU A 76 5.24 -2.97 -11.52
N ASP A 77 6.41 -3.57 -11.27
CA ASP A 77 6.83 -4.01 -9.94
C ASP A 77 7.99 -3.16 -9.43
N GLY A 78 7.83 -2.59 -8.23
CA GLY A 78 8.91 -1.89 -7.53
C GLY A 78 9.87 -2.86 -6.86
N GLU A 79 11.13 -2.45 -6.66
CA GLU A 79 12.19 -3.29 -6.06
C GLU A 79 11.90 -3.79 -4.62
N ALA A 80 10.89 -3.22 -3.96
CA ALA A 80 10.48 -3.57 -2.59
C ALA A 80 9.20 -4.44 -2.52
N GLY A 81 8.53 -4.69 -3.65
CA GLY A 81 7.45 -5.67 -3.79
C GLY A 81 8.01 -7.01 -4.27
N ILE A 82 7.40 -8.13 -3.85
CA ILE A 82 7.75 -9.49 -4.33
C ILE A 82 6.74 -9.91 -5.38
#